data_AF-A0A7W5ZZM8-F1
#
_entry.id   AF-A0A7W5ZZM8-F1
#
_cell.length_a   1.000
_cell.length_b   1.000
_cell.length_c   1.000
_cell.angle_alpha   90.00
_cell.angle_beta   90.00
_cell.angle_gamma   90.00
#
_symmetry.space_group_name_H-M   'P 1'
#
loop_
_entity.id
_entity.type
_entity.pdbx_description
1 polymer ?
#
loop_
_entity_poly.entity_id
_entity_poly.type
_entity_poly.pdbx_seq_one_letter_code
_entity_poly.pdbx_strand_id
1 'polypeptide(L)'
;MDDCCAKKSETLNLLAQGDQRRVLVIVMVINIAMFVAEFTAGVIGQSSALMADSVDMLGDAFVYALSLYALSRGPRWEAGAALTKGAIILAFGLGIIVEIAFKIGNGITPSSQIMMTFSAIALLANGACLALLWRFRKLNVNMSSTFECSRNDVASNIGVLVAGAVVAWSGSFWPDIAIAAIIAAIFLRSALSVLASAWPVFRGHPGAVKLD
;
A
#
# COMPACT_ATOMS: atom_id res chain seq x y z
N MET A 1 5.07 11.27 -0.69
CA MET A 1 4.99 9.81 -0.93
C MET A 1 5.28 9.43 -2.38
N ASP A 2 4.87 10.24 -3.37
CA ASP A 2 4.94 9.89 -4.81
C ASP A 2 6.35 9.55 -5.29
N ASP A 3 7.34 10.30 -4.80
CA ASP A 3 8.75 10.12 -5.14
C ASP A 3 9.31 8.77 -4.62
N CYS A 4 8.75 8.23 -3.53
CA CYS A 4 9.20 6.95 -2.95
C CYS A 4 8.67 5.75 -3.76
N CYS A 5 7.38 5.74 -4.13
CA CYS A 5 6.79 4.63 -4.89
C CYS A 5 7.38 4.51 -6.31
N ALA A 6 7.63 5.64 -6.97
CA ALA A 6 8.30 5.65 -8.26
C ALA A 6 9.73 5.08 -8.17
N LYS A 7 10.52 5.54 -7.18
CA LYS A 7 11.89 5.03 -6.93
C LYS A 7 11.92 3.57 -6.46
N LYS A 8 10.91 3.11 -5.72
CA LYS A 8 10.72 1.70 -5.34
C LYS A 8 10.50 0.83 -6.59
N SER A 9 9.64 1.27 -7.52
CA SER A 9 9.40 0.58 -8.80
C SER A 9 10.68 0.41 -9.62
N GLU A 10 11.48 1.47 -9.78
CA GLU A 10 12.75 1.43 -10.51
C GLU A 10 13.74 0.42 -9.90
N THR A 11 13.90 0.44 -8.58
CA THR A 11 14.74 -0.51 -7.85
C THR A 11 14.28 -1.95 -8.07
N LEU A 12 12.98 -2.21 -7.96
CA LEU A 12 12.40 -3.55 -8.14
C LEU A 12 12.51 -4.04 -9.59
N ASN A 13 12.45 -3.15 -10.57
CA ASN A 13 12.65 -3.49 -11.98
C ASN A 13 14.08 -4.01 -12.22
N LEU A 14 15.09 -3.44 -11.58
CA LEU A 14 16.47 -3.94 -11.65
C LEU A 14 16.58 -5.35 -11.06
N LEU A 15 15.92 -5.61 -9.93
CA LEU A 15 15.91 -6.94 -9.31
C LEU A 15 15.15 -7.97 -10.17
N ALA A 16 14.10 -7.54 -10.88
CA ALA A 16 13.30 -8.39 -11.76
C ALA A 16 14.02 -8.81 -13.05
N GLN A 17 15.00 -8.02 -13.51
CA GLN A 17 15.83 -8.36 -14.68
C GLN A 17 16.93 -9.39 -14.37
N GLY A 18 17.23 -9.67 -13.09
CA GLY A 18 18.18 -10.70 -12.66
C GLY A 18 17.52 -11.98 -12.15
N ASP A 19 18.32 -12.89 -11.58
CA ASP A 19 17.87 -14.17 -10.98
C ASP A 19 16.98 -14.01 -9.73
N GLN A 20 16.65 -12.79 -9.34
CA GLN A 20 15.94 -12.47 -8.09
C GLN A 20 14.42 -12.43 -8.25
N ARG A 21 13.92 -12.75 -9.44
CA ARG A 21 12.49 -12.91 -9.77
C ARG A 21 11.74 -13.74 -8.73
N ARG A 22 12.35 -14.80 -8.19
CA ARG A 22 11.74 -15.65 -7.15
C ARG A 22 11.38 -14.86 -5.89
N VAL A 23 12.22 -13.91 -5.47
CA VAL A 23 11.94 -13.09 -4.27
C VAL A 23 10.79 -12.14 -4.51
N LEU A 24 10.75 -11.46 -5.66
CA LEU A 24 9.63 -10.59 -6.00
C LEU A 24 8.30 -11.37 -6.03
N VAL A 25 8.30 -12.60 -6.55
CA VAL A 25 7.10 -13.46 -6.52
C VAL A 25 6.68 -13.78 -5.08
N ILE A 26 7.63 -14.12 -4.20
CA ILE A 26 7.34 -14.41 -2.79
C ILE A 26 6.73 -13.18 -2.11
N VAL A 27 7.36 -12.02 -2.24
CA VAL A 27 6.91 -10.78 -1.59
C VAL A 27 5.55 -10.33 -2.15
N MET A 28 5.32 -10.48 -3.45
CA MET A 28 4.02 -10.24 -4.10
C MET A 28 2.92 -11.14 -3.51
N VAL A 29 3.19 -12.46 -3.40
CA VAL A 29 2.20 -13.41 -2.85
C VAL A 29 1.90 -13.12 -1.39
N ILE A 30 2.91 -12.76 -0.59
CA ILE A 30 2.70 -12.36 0.81
C ILE A 30 1.77 -11.15 0.88
N ASN A 31 2.03 -10.10 0.10
CA ASN A 31 1.20 -8.89 0.11
C ASN A 31 -0.24 -9.15 -0.35
N ILE A 32 -0.45 -9.97 -1.38
CA ILE A 32 -1.81 -10.36 -1.81
C ILE A 32 -2.52 -11.16 -0.72
N ALA A 33 -1.84 -12.12 -0.10
CA ALA A 33 -2.43 -12.95 0.95
C ALA A 33 -2.80 -12.10 2.17
N MET A 34 -1.93 -11.17 2.57
CA MET A 34 -2.18 -10.25 3.66
C MET A 34 -3.32 -9.28 3.34
N PHE A 35 -3.37 -8.70 2.14
CA PHE A 35 -4.50 -7.88 1.70
C PHE A 35 -5.83 -8.62 1.88
N VAL A 36 -5.95 -9.86 1.38
CA VAL A 36 -7.19 -10.62 1.51
C VAL A 36 -7.52 -10.91 2.98
N ALA A 37 -6.52 -11.32 3.77
CA ALA A 37 -6.70 -11.65 5.17
C ALA A 37 -7.14 -10.42 6.00
N GLU A 38 -6.45 -9.29 5.85
CA GLU A 38 -6.70 -8.06 6.59
C GLU A 38 -7.93 -7.32 6.13
N PHE A 39 -8.21 -7.28 4.82
CA PHE A 39 -9.44 -6.68 4.33
C PHE A 39 -10.66 -7.45 4.86
N THR A 40 -10.61 -8.79 4.82
CA THR A 40 -11.66 -9.64 5.38
C THR A 40 -11.78 -9.46 6.89
N ALA A 41 -10.66 -9.41 7.61
CA ALA A 41 -10.63 -9.15 9.04
C ALA A 41 -11.15 -7.74 9.37
N GLY A 42 -10.85 -6.73 8.55
CA GLY A 42 -11.34 -5.37 8.68
C GLY A 42 -12.86 -5.33 8.54
N VAL A 43 -13.42 -6.06 7.58
CA VAL A 43 -14.89 -6.14 7.39
C VAL A 43 -15.56 -6.84 8.56
N ILE A 44 -15.02 -7.99 8.99
CA ILE A 44 -15.57 -8.75 10.13
C ILE A 44 -15.42 -7.97 11.44
N GLY A 45 -14.25 -7.37 11.66
CA GLY A 45 -13.91 -6.59 12.84
C GLY A 45 -14.40 -5.15 12.80
N GLN A 46 -15.10 -4.75 11.73
CA GLN A 46 -15.59 -3.40 11.49
C GLN A 46 -14.49 -2.33 11.65
N SER A 47 -13.25 -2.62 11.26
CA SER A 47 -12.11 -1.69 11.38
C SER A 47 -11.77 -1.09 10.03
N SER A 48 -12.02 0.21 9.91
CA SER A 48 -11.73 0.95 8.68
C SER A 48 -10.22 1.20 8.56
N ALA A 49 -9.49 1.23 9.67
CA ALA A 49 -8.03 1.37 9.67
C ALA A 49 -7.36 0.11 9.12
N LEU A 50 -7.84 -1.07 9.50
CA LEU A 50 -7.32 -2.35 8.99
C LEU A 50 -7.65 -2.53 7.50
N MET A 51 -8.83 -2.09 7.06
CA MET A 51 -9.13 -2.05 5.62
C MET A 51 -8.19 -1.09 4.88
N ALA A 52 -7.95 0.11 5.41
CA ALA A 52 -7.05 1.08 4.79
C ALA A 52 -5.60 0.57 4.68
N ASP A 53 -5.09 -0.10 5.72
CA ASP A 53 -3.75 -0.71 5.70
C ASP A 53 -3.65 -1.85 4.67
N SER A 54 -4.66 -2.70 4.57
CA SER A 54 -4.68 -3.79 3.59
C SER A 54 -4.60 -3.30 2.13
N VAL A 55 -5.23 -2.15 1.82
CA VAL A 55 -5.23 -1.56 0.47
C VAL A 55 -3.83 -1.11 0.05
N ASP A 56 -2.98 -0.74 1.01
CA ASP A 56 -1.56 -0.44 0.74
C ASP A 56 -0.83 -1.69 0.24
N MET A 57 -1.03 -2.82 0.92
CA MET A 57 -0.44 -4.10 0.52
C MET A 57 -0.89 -4.54 -0.87
N LEU A 58 -2.14 -4.26 -1.24
CA LEU A 58 -2.60 -4.45 -2.61
C LEU A 58 -1.85 -3.56 -3.61
N GLY A 59 -1.64 -2.29 -3.25
CA GLY A 59 -0.86 -1.34 -4.03
C GLY A 59 0.59 -1.77 -4.24
N ASP A 60 1.19 -2.37 -3.22
CA ASP A 60 2.54 -2.93 -3.23
C ASP A 60 2.64 -4.22 -4.06
N ALA A 61 1.69 -5.13 -3.89
CA ALA A 61 1.54 -6.31 -4.73
C ALA A 61 1.48 -5.96 -6.21
N PHE A 62 0.75 -4.89 -6.56
CA PHE A 62 0.71 -4.37 -7.92
C PHE A 62 2.08 -3.90 -8.41
N VAL A 63 2.85 -3.19 -7.60
CA VAL A 63 4.21 -2.75 -7.97
C VAL A 63 5.10 -3.96 -8.22
N TYR A 64 5.08 -4.96 -7.33
CA TYR A 64 5.85 -6.19 -7.52
C TYR A 64 5.44 -6.96 -8.78
N ALA A 65 4.13 -7.04 -9.06
CA ALA A 65 3.63 -7.65 -10.27
C ALA A 65 4.16 -6.92 -11.51
N LEU A 66 4.07 -5.59 -11.54
CA LEU A 66 4.57 -4.79 -12.68
C LEU A 66 6.07 -4.95 -12.88
N SER A 67 6.85 -5.01 -11.81
CA SER A 67 8.28 -5.31 -11.90
C SER A 67 8.54 -6.71 -12.45
N LEU A 68 7.82 -7.74 -11.99
CA LEU A 68 7.94 -9.13 -12.47
C LEU A 68 7.55 -9.32 -13.93
N TYR A 69 6.54 -8.58 -14.39
CA TYR A 69 6.13 -8.56 -15.78
C TYR A 69 7.01 -7.66 -16.65
N ALA A 70 8.07 -7.08 -16.04
CA ALA A 70 9.16 -6.31 -16.62
C ALA A 70 8.69 -5.40 -17.76
N LEU A 71 8.56 -4.11 -17.47
CA LEU A 71 8.18 -2.99 -18.33
C LEU A 71 9.01 -2.88 -19.63
N SER A 72 8.85 -3.88 -20.49
CA SER A 72 9.44 -4.06 -21.82
C SER A 72 8.39 -3.80 -22.92
N ARG A 73 7.17 -3.43 -22.51
CA ARG A 73 5.99 -3.21 -23.35
C ARG A 73 5.78 -1.72 -23.71
N GLY A 74 6.73 -0.85 -23.35
CA GLY A 74 6.77 0.57 -23.69
C GLY A 74 6.00 1.50 -22.72
N PRO A 75 6.22 2.82 -22.80
CA PRO A 75 5.71 3.81 -21.84
C PRO A 75 4.18 3.86 -21.69
N ARG A 76 3.45 3.52 -22.77
CA ARG A 76 1.98 3.46 -22.75
C ARG A 76 1.44 2.32 -21.88
N TRP A 77 2.10 1.17 -21.88
CA TRP A 77 1.68 0.03 -21.05
C TRP A 77 1.95 0.32 -19.58
N GLU A 78 3.10 0.94 -19.27
CA GLU A 78 3.43 1.44 -17.93
C GLU A 78 2.39 2.42 -17.40
N ALA A 79 2.04 3.41 -18.22
CA ALA A 79 1.03 4.39 -17.87
C ALA A 79 -0.33 3.74 -17.64
N GLY A 80 -0.75 2.79 -18.49
CA GLY A 80 -2.00 2.04 -18.30
C GLY A 80 -2.03 1.22 -17.01
N ALA A 81 -0.91 0.58 -16.65
CA ALA A 81 -0.77 -0.16 -15.41
C ALA A 81 -0.81 0.76 -14.17
N ALA A 82 -0.10 1.88 -14.21
CA ALA A 82 -0.14 2.89 -13.16
C ALA A 82 -1.54 3.49 -12.99
N LEU A 83 -2.25 3.75 -14.09
CA LEU A 83 -3.65 4.19 -14.08
C LEU A 83 -4.57 3.15 -13.43
N THR A 84 -4.37 1.87 -13.74
CA THR A 84 -5.16 0.76 -13.16
C THR A 84 -4.95 0.68 -11.65
N LYS A 85 -3.68 0.72 -11.21
CA LYS A 85 -3.34 0.77 -9.78
C LYS A 85 -4.00 1.97 -9.10
N GLY A 86 -3.84 3.16 -9.67
CA GLY A 86 -4.41 4.40 -9.13
C GLY A 86 -5.93 4.35 -9.03
N ALA A 87 -6.61 3.80 -10.04
CA ALA A 87 -8.06 3.65 -10.05
C ALA A 87 -8.54 2.67 -8.96
N ILE A 88 -7.86 1.54 -8.78
CA ILE A 88 -8.18 0.56 -7.74
C ILE A 88 -8.04 1.18 -6.35
N ILE A 89 -6.89 1.81 -6.06
CA ILE A 89 -6.64 2.46 -4.76
C ILE A 89 -7.66 3.58 -4.51
N LEU A 90 -8.01 4.36 -5.54
CA LEU A 90 -9.02 5.41 -5.42
C LEU A 90 -10.41 4.83 -5.11
N ALA A 91 -10.79 3.73 -5.76
CA ALA A 91 -12.07 3.07 -5.50
C ALA A 91 -12.16 2.55 -4.05
N PHE A 92 -11.13 1.86 -3.57
CA PHE A 92 -11.07 1.41 -2.18
C PHE A 92 -11.02 2.58 -1.19
N GLY A 93 -10.23 3.61 -1.46
CA GLY A 93 -10.13 4.80 -0.62
C GLY A 93 -11.47 5.53 -0.47
N LEU A 94 -12.24 5.67 -1.56
CA LEU A 94 -13.60 6.20 -1.50
C LEU A 94 -14.54 5.28 -0.71
N GLY A 95 -14.43 3.96 -0.90
CA GLY A 95 -15.18 2.97 -0.13
C GLY A 95 -14.95 3.10 1.38
N ILE A 96 -13.69 3.24 1.81
CA ILE A 96 -13.32 3.45 3.22
C ILE A 96 -13.88 4.78 3.74
N ILE A 97 -13.86 5.86 2.96
CA ILE A 97 -14.47 7.14 3.37
C ILE A 97 -15.98 6.98 3.60
N VAL A 98 -16.68 6.29 2.70
CA VAL A 98 -18.12 6.01 2.84
C VAL A 98 -18.38 5.16 4.09
N GLU A 99 -17.56 4.14 4.32
CA GLU A 99 -17.63 3.31 5.52
C GLU A 99 -17.40 4.11 6.80
N ILE A 100 -16.39 4.98 6.84
CA ILE A 100 -16.13 5.89 7.96
C ILE A 100 -17.37 6.74 8.24
N ALA A 101 -17.99 7.33 7.22
CA ALA A 101 -19.20 8.14 7.38
C ALA A 101 -20.37 7.31 7.94
N PHE A 102 -20.56 6.09 7.43
CA PHE A 102 -21.55 5.14 7.95
C PHE A 102 -21.27 4.75 9.41
N LYS A 103 -20.00 4.54 9.76
CA LYS A 103 -19.56 4.15 11.09
C LYS A 103 -19.82 5.24 12.12
N ILE A 104 -19.57 6.50 11.76
CA ILE A 104 -19.90 7.67 12.60
C ILE A 104 -21.41 7.76 12.83
N GLY A 105 -22.21 7.55 11.79
CA GLY A 105 -23.67 7.62 11.88
C GLY A 105 -24.30 6.53 12.77
N ASN A 106 -23.70 5.33 12.81
CA ASN A 106 -24.23 4.19 13.55
C ASN A 106 -23.50 3.90 14.87
N GLY A 107 -22.40 4.58 15.16
CA GLY A 107 -21.63 4.39 16.40
C GLY A 107 -20.99 3.00 16.54
N ILE A 108 -20.58 2.38 15.44
CA ILE A 108 -20.05 1.00 15.43
C ILE A 108 -18.62 0.99 15.99
N THR A 109 -18.40 0.22 17.07
CA THR A 109 -17.09 0.04 17.67
C THR A 109 -16.33 -1.11 17.00
N PRO A 110 -15.08 -0.89 16.56
CA PRO A 110 -14.28 -1.94 15.95
C PRO A 110 -13.80 -2.95 17.01
N SER A 111 -13.58 -4.18 16.57
CA SER A 111 -12.97 -5.21 17.42
C SER A 111 -11.47 -4.95 17.60
N SER A 112 -11.09 -4.47 18.79
CA SER A 112 -9.69 -4.22 19.15
C SER A 112 -8.81 -5.47 19.05
N GLN A 113 -9.36 -6.64 19.38
CA GLN A 113 -8.67 -7.92 19.28
C GLN A 113 -8.29 -8.23 17.83
N ILE A 114 -9.21 -8.03 16.89
CA ILE A 114 -8.95 -8.25 15.47
C ILE A 114 -7.93 -7.23 14.95
N MET A 115 -8.12 -5.95 15.28
CA MET A 115 -7.17 -4.89 14.89
C MET A 115 -5.74 -5.21 15.31
N MET A 116 -5.53 -5.50 16.61
CA MET A 116 -4.20 -5.74 17.15
C MET A 116 -3.58 -7.03 16.59
N THR A 117 -4.36 -8.09 16.41
CA THR A 117 -3.85 -9.37 15.93
C THR A 117 -3.38 -9.27 14.49
N PHE A 118 -4.23 -8.75 13.60
CA PHE A 118 -3.90 -8.67 12.17
C PHE A 118 -2.82 -7.63 11.90
N SER A 119 -2.88 -6.48 12.58
CA SER A 119 -1.82 -5.47 12.47
C SER A 119 -0.45 -5.97 12.97
N ALA A 120 -0.42 -6.80 14.02
CA ALA A 120 0.83 -7.44 14.44
C ALA A 120 1.37 -8.45 13.41
N ILE A 121 0.48 -9.22 12.78
CA ILE A 121 0.85 -10.14 11.70
C ILE A 121 1.39 -9.36 10.49
N ALA A 122 0.74 -8.27 10.12
CA ALA A 122 1.16 -7.38 9.04
C ALA A 122 2.50 -6.72 9.29
N LEU A 123 2.74 -6.25 10.51
CA LEU A 123 4.05 -5.73 10.92
C LEU A 123 5.17 -6.78 10.73
N LEU A 124 4.90 -8.04 11.12
CA LEU A 124 5.85 -9.15 10.93
C LEU A 124 6.03 -9.49 9.45
N ALA A 125 4.95 -9.55 8.67
CA ALA A 125 4.98 -9.84 7.24
C ALA A 125 5.76 -8.78 6.46
N ASN A 126 5.48 -7.49 6.69
CA ASN A 126 6.20 -6.38 6.08
C ASN A 126 7.66 -6.34 6.50
N GLY A 127 7.97 -6.64 7.76
CA GLY A 127 9.34 -6.82 8.23
C GLY A 127 10.08 -7.95 7.52
N ALA A 128 9.41 -9.10 7.30
CA ALA A 128 9.98 -10.23 6.57
C ALA A 128 10.20 -9.90 5.08
N CYS A 129 9.24 -9.24 4.43
CA CYS A 129 9.36 -8.73 3.07
C CYS A 129 10.54 -7.78 2.91
N LEU A 130 10.70 -6.83 3.83
CA LEU A 130 11.85 -5.93 3.87
C LEU A 130 13.16 -6.69 4.05
N ALA A 131 13.23 -7.64 5.00
CA ALA A 131 14.43 -8.44 5.24
C ALA A 131 14.84 -9.28 4.01
N LEU A 132 13.86 -9.86 3.31
CA LEU A 132 14.07 -10.58 2.05
C LEU A 132 14.67 -9.67 0.97
N LEU A 133 14.13 -8.47 0.80
CA LEU A 133 14.65 -7.49 -0.17
C LEU A 133 16.01 -6.92 0.26
N TRP A 134 16.24 -6.72 1.56
CA TRP A 134 17.49 -6.18 2.12
C TRP A 134 18.71 -7.04 1.78
N ARG A 135 18.53 -8.37 1.71
CA ARG A 135 19.60 -9.31 1.34
C ARG A 135 20.24 -8.98 -0.01
N PHE A 136 19.52 -8.28 -0.89
CA PHE A 136 19.98 -7.89 -2.22
C PHE A 136 20.60 -6.49 -2.29
N ARG A 137 20.79 -5.79 -1.15
CA ARG A 137 21.36 -4.42 -1.13
C ARG A 137 22.78 -4.31 -1.70
N LYS A 138 23.52 -5.42 -1.77
CA LYS A 138 24.93 -5.43 -2.19
C LYS A 138 25.14 -5.28 -3.71
N LEU A 139 24.07 -5.23 -4.51
CA LEU A 139 24.14 -5.19 -5.97
C LEU A 139 24.08 -3.76 -6.57
N ASN A 140 24.70 -2.76 -5.94
CA ASN A 140 24.75 -1.36 -6.42
C ASN A 140 23.39 -0.64 -6.60
N VAL A 141 22.32 -1.14 -5.98
CA VAL A 141 21.01 -0.47 -6.03
C VAL A 141 20.84 0.42 -4.80
N ASN A 142 20.52 1.69 -5.00
CA ASN A 142 20.32 2.67 -3.94
C ASN A 142 19.07 2.34 -3.10
N MET A 143 19.21 1.46 -2.10
CA MET A 143 18.11 0.91 -1.27
C MET A 143 17.45 1.92 -0.32
N SER A 144 17.87 3.19 -0.31
CA SER A 144 17.29 4.23 0.55
C SER A 144 15.79 4.39 0.34
N SER A 145 15.32 4.28 -0.90
CA SER A 145 13.89 4.40 -1.27
C SER A 145 13.05 3.24 -0.74
N THR A 146 13.55 2.00 -0.81
CA THR A 146 12.82 0.82 -0.31
C THR A 146 12.69 0.85 1.21
N PHE A 147 13.69 1.37 1.91
CA PHE A 147 13.67 1.56 3.35
C PHE A 147 12.68 2.65 3.79
N GLU A 148 12.62 3.77 3.07
CA GLU A 148 11.65 4.83 3.35
C GLU A 148 10.19 4.40 3.14
N CYS A 149 9.93 3.63 2.08
CA CYS A 149 8.59 3.09 1.82
C CYS A 149 8.22 2.05 2.88
N SER A 150 9.11 1.10 3.20
CA SER A 150 8.83 0.12 4.24
C SER A 150 8.65 0.74 5.64
N ARG A 151 9.29 1.89 5.90
CA ARG A 151 9.04 2.66 7.12
C ARG A 151 7.60 3.21 7.18
N ASN A 152 7.00 3.57 6.05
CA ASN A 152 5.61 4.01 6.02
C ASN A 152 4.67 2.83 6.30
N ASP A 153 4.91 1.66 5.71
CA ASP A 153 4.09 0.46 5.95
C ASP A 153 4.17 0.06 7.44
N VAL A 154 5.37 0.13 8.03
CA VAL A 154 5.58 -0.08 9.46
C VAL A 154 4.88 0.99 10.31
N ALA A 155 4.93 2.26 9.91
CA ALA A 155 4.26 3.34 10.63
C ALA A 155 2.73 3.20 10.59
N SER A 156 2.16 2.82 9.44
CA SER A 156 0.73 2.52 9.30
C SER A 156 0.32 1.37 10.21
N ASN A 157 1.07 0.25 10.16
CA ASN A 157 0.86 -0.90 11.04
C ASN A 157 0.92 -0.53 12.52
N ILE A 158 1.97 0.18 12.95
CA ILE A 158 2.07 0.65 14.34
C ILE A 158 0.89 1.57 14.68
N GLY A 159 0.47 2.43 13.76
CA GLY A 159 -0.71 3.28 13.91
C GLY A 159 -1.98 2.48 14.18
N VAL A 160 -2.24 1.42 13.39
CA VAL A 160 -3.39 0.52 13.58
C VAL A 160 -3.30 -0.23 14.89
N LEU A 161 -2.11 -0.72 15.27
CA LEU A 161 -1.88 -1.44 16.52
C LEU A 161 -2.13 -0.54 17.75
N VAL A 162 -1.63 0.69 17.71
CA VAL A 162 -1.87 1.72 18.73
C VAL A 162 -3.35 2.08 18.78
N ALA A 163 -4.01 2.29 17.63
CA ALA A 163 -5.45 2.52 17.60
C ALA A 163 -6.22 1.36 18.23
N GLY A 164 -5.89 0.12 17.89
CA GLY A 164 -6.51 -1.07 18.50
C GLY A 164 -6.35 -1.10 20.01
N ALA A 165 -5.16 -0.78 20.53
CA ALA A 165 -4.92 -0.69 21.97
C ALA A 165 -5.74 0.44 22.64
N VAL A 166 -5.83 1.62 21.99
CA VAL A 166 -6.65 2.74 22.49
C VAL A 166 -8.14 2.40 22.42
N VAL A 167 -8.62 1.71 21.38
CA VAL A 167 -10.00 1.21 21.31
C VAL A 167 -10.25 0.22 22.45
N ALA A 168 -9.32 -0.70 22.73
CA ALA A 168 -9.45 -1.65 23.83
C ALA A 168 -9.58 -0.96 25.19
N TRP A 169 -8.85 0.14 25.39
CA TRP A 169 -8.88 0.90 26.65
C TRP A 169 -10.07 1.86 26.76
N SER A 170 -10.40 2.58 25.69
CA SER A 170 -11.40 3.65 25.69
C SER A 170 -12.81 3.19 25.31
N GLY A 171 -12.95 2.02 24.66
CA GLY A 171 -14.20 1.56 24.06
C GLY A 171 -14.71 2.46 22.93
N SER A 172 -13.90 3.43 22.47
CA SER A 172 -14.29 4.44 21.48
C SER A 172 -13.94 3.99 20.07
N PHE A 173 -14.79 4.31 19.09
CA PHE A 173 -14.52 4.05 17.66
C PHE A 173 -13.67 5.14 16.99
N TRP A 174 -13.43 6.26 17.67
CA TRP A 174 -12.66 7.40 17.14
C TRP A 174 -11.20 7.10 16.78
N PRO A 175 -10.43 6.30 17.55
CA PRO A 175 -9.04 6.01 17.21
C PRO A 175 -8.89 5.29 15.87
N ASP A 176 -9.76 4.32 15.60
CA ASP A 176 -9.78 3.62 14.31
C ASP A 176 -10.10 4.56 13.15
N ILE A 177 -11.13 5.41 13.30
CA ILE A 177 -11.50 6.39 12.27
C ILE A 177 -10.36 7.38 11.99
N ALA A 178 -9.70 7.88 13.05
CA ALA A 178 -8.62 8.83 12.90
C ALA A 178 -7.45 8.23 12.11
N ILE A 179 -7.02 7.01 12.45
CA ILE A 179 -5.95 6.32 11.72
C ILE A 179 -6.40 5.97 10.30
N ALA A 180 -7.61 5.44 10.12
CA ALA A 180 -8.17 5.13 8.81
C ALA A 180 -8.19 6.36 7.89
N ALA A 181 -8.62 7.51 8.40
CA ALA A 181 -8.67 8.75 7.64
C ALA A 181 -7.27 9.26 7.25
N ILE A 182 -6.29 9.16 8.15
CA ILE A 182 -4.89 9.53 7.87
C ILE A 182 -4.32 8.64 6.76
N ILE A 183 -4.46 7.32 6.91
CA ILE A 183 -3.97 6.33 5.94
C ILE A 183 -4.66 6.54 4.58
N ALA A 184 -5.99 6.64 4.57
CA ALA A 184 -6.77 6.86 3.36
C ALA A 184 -6.39 8.18 2.66
N ALA A 185 -6.20 9.28 3.39
CA ALA A 185 -5.82 10.57 2.81
C ALA A 185 -4.44 10.52 2.13
N ILE A 186 -3.48 9.85 2.76
CA ILE A 186 -2.14 9.63 2.21
C ILE A 186 -2.22 8.86 0.89
N PHE A 187 -2.96 7.74 0.87
CA PHE A 187 -3.06 6.90 -0.33
C PHE A 187 -3.90 7.52 -1.43
N LEU A 188 -5.00 8.20 -1.10
CA LEU A 188 -5.82 8.92 -2.08
C LEU A 188 -5.00 10.02 -2.76
N ARG A 189 -4.21 10.78 -2.00
CA ARG A 189 -3.31 11.79 -2.57
C ARG A 189 -2.31 11.16 -3.53
N SER A 190 -1.73 10.02 -3.16
CA SER A 190 -0.77 9.34 -4.02
C SER A 190 -1.44 8.75 -5.27
N ALA A 191 -2.61 8.14 -5.14
CA ALA A 191 -3.39 7.63 -6.26
C ALA A 191 -3.78 8.73 -7.25
N LEU A 192 -4.25 9.88 -6.76
CA LEU A 192 -4.56 11.04 -7.61
C LEU A 192 -3.34 11.59 -8.33
N SER A 193 -2.19 11.66 -7.65
CA SER A 193 -0.92 12.10 -8.23
C SER A 193 -0.46 11.16 -9.35
N VAL A 194 -0.52 9.84 -9.12
CA VAL A 194 -0.20 8.81 -10.12
C VAL A 194 -1.17 8.89 -11.31
N LEU A 195 -2.47 9.04 -11.06
CA LEU A 195 -3.47 9.19 -12.12
C LEU A 195 -3.20 10.43 -12.98
N ALA A 196 -2.92 11.57 -12.35
CA ALA A 196 -2.61 12.83 -13.03
C ALA A 196 -1.35 12.73 -13.88
N SER A 197 -0.31 12.03 -13.39
CA SER A 197 0.98 11.90 -14.08
C SER A 197 0.96 10.85 -15.19
N ALA A 198 0.22 9.75 -15.02
CA ALA A 198 0.15 8.66 -15.99
C ALA A 198 -0.83 8.93 -17.15
N TRP A 199 -1.88 9.73 -16.92
CA TRP A 199 -2.91 10.00 -17.92
C TRP A 199 -2.39 10.64 -19.24
N PRO A 200 -1.52 11.68 -19.21
CA PRO A 200 -0.96 12.28 -20.42
C PRO A 200 -0.10 11.31 -21.24
N VAL A 201 0.69 10.48 -20.54
CA VAL A 201 1.56 9.47 -21.17
C VAL A 201 0.73 8.40 -21.86
N PHE A 202 -0.35 7.93 -21.22
CA PHE A 202 -1.27 6.95 -21.80
C PHE A 202 -1.97 7.49 -23.07
N ARG A 203 -2.44 8.74 -23.04
CA ARG A 203 -3.07 9.42 -24.18
C ARG A 203 -2.12 9.72 -25.34
N GLY A 204 -0.81 9.54 -25.17
CA GLY A 204 0.18 9.71 -26.24
C GLY A 204 0.64 11.15 -26.41
N HIS A 205 0.78 11.91 -25.32
CA HIS A 205 1.48 13.20 -25.32
C HIS A 205 2.78 13.06 -24.50
N PRO A 206 3.89 12.61 -25.12
CA PRO A 206 5.15 12.35 -24.41
C PRO A 206 5.88 13.62 -23.93
N GLY A 207 5.36 14.82 -24.22
CA GLY A 207 6.09 16.09 -24.10
C GLY A 207 5.68 17.01 -22.94
N ALA A 208 4.84 16.59 -22.00
CA ALA A 208 4.29 17.50 -20.98
C ALA A 208 4.66 17.16 -19.53
N VAL A 209 5.86 16.59 -19.30
CA VAL A 209 6.41 16.50 -17.95
C VAL A 209 7.85 16.99 -17.98
N LYS A 210 8.03 18.31 -17.81
CA LYS A 210 9.28 18.85 -17.25
C LYS A 210 9.16 18.70 -15.74
N LEU A 211 9.98 17.83 -15.17
CA LEU A 211 10.28 17.84 -13.74
C LEU A 211 11.33 18.92 -13.52
N ASP A 212 10.92 20.06 -12.97
CA ASP A 212 11.80 20.96 -12.22
C ASP A 212 11.61 20.69 -10.72
#